data_AF-A0AAU5I257-F1
#
_entry.id   AF-A0AAU5I257-F1
#
_cell.length_a   1.000
_cell.length_b   1.000
_cell.length_c   1.000
_cell.angle_alpha   90.00
_cell.angle_beta   90.00
_cell.angle_gamma   90.00
#
_symmetry.space_group_name_H-M   'P 1'
#
loop_
_entity.id
_entity.type
_entity.pdbx_description
1 polymer ?
#
loop_
_entity_poly.entity_id
_entity_poly.type
_entity_poly.pdbx_seq_one_letter_code
_entity_poly.pdbx_strand_id
1 'polypeptide(L)'
;MVPGPAGTIPDEAVFAAGGLVRTAQQVHNRLWQELVPDGYTSPQFAVLHRLRMRPGIDQRTLCEALSLDKATVAELVTRMDQAGLVARERAADDARRNALRLTDEGRAAFLDLAPWVAQVQLHLSAALSPEEAGRFLHLMRTVAGVAPGAWISTAPAVVLIGLPADPSHIPGHLIRVAQQQHTRYWTDAVGTRLTSPQYGVLYRLAREPGIDQTTLAARVALAKAPTGEIVRRLVSRGEVRRTTDPHDGRRKLLTLTDEGLQVLYKVMPAVLDVQRRLTQDLRADELDELLGLLGRMSQA
;
A
#
# COMPACT_ATOMS: atom_id res chain seq x y z
N MET A 1 -10.33 -32.91 22.92
CA MET A 1 -9.28 -31.96 23.32
C MET A 1 -8.05 -32.32 22.51
N VAL A 2 -7.89 -31.70 21.33
CA VAL A 2 -6.72 -31.94 20.48
C VAL A 2 -5.64 -30.95 20.94
N PRO A 3 -4.42 -31.40 21.28
CA PRO A 3 -3.33 -30.49 21.60
C PRO A 3 -2.90 -29.82 20.30
N GLY A 4 -3.18 -28.53 20.14
CA GLY A 4 -2.58 -27.72 19.08
C GLY A 4 -1.06 -27.70 19.23
N PRO A 5 -0.28 -27.64 18.14
CA PRO A 5 1.17 -27.56 18.24
C PRO A 5 1.52 -26.35 19.11
N ALA A 6 2.41 -26.54 20.07
CA ALA A 6 2.95 -25.51 20.95
C ALA A 6 3.85 -24.53 20.19
N GLY A 7 3.29 -23.87 19.18
CA GLY A 7 3.87 -22.69 18.53
C GLY A 7 3.24 -21.47 19.17
N THR A 8 4.01 -20.75 19.99
CA THR A 8 3.61 -19.41 20.43
C THR A 8 3.34 -18.56 19.19
N ILE A 9 2.18 -17.90 19.15
CA ILE A 9 1.86 -16.93 18.10
C ILE A 9 2.94 -15.83 18.20
N PRO A 10 3.75 -15.58 17.14
CA PRO A 10 4.84 -14.61 17.21
C PRO A 10 4.31 -13.21 17.50
N ASP A 11 5.16 -12.33 18.02
CA ASP A 11 4.71 -11.01 18.46
C ASP A 11 4.16 -10.14 17.31
N GLU A 12 3.26 -9.21 17.65
CA GLU A 12 2.49 -8.38 16.74
C GLU A 12 3.41 -7.45 15.95
N ALA A 13 4.50 -6.99 16.56
CA ALA A 13 5.50 -6.16 15.95
C ALA A 13 6.09 -6.78 14.66
N VAL A 14 6.26 -8.11 14.63
CA VAL A 14 6.82 -8.83 13.47
C VAL A 14 5.90 -8.73 12.24
N PHE A 15 4.59 -8.59 12.45
CA PHE A 15 3.59 -8.53 11.38
C PHE A 15 3.03 -7.13 11.13
N ALA A 16 3.54 -6.13 11.87
CA ALA A 16 3.02 -4.77 11.83
C ALA A 16 3.36 -4.06 10.52
N ALA A 17 4.55 -4.27 9.94
CA ALA A 17 5.03 -3.51 8.79
C ALA A 17 4.08 -3.58 7.58
N GLY A 18 3.82 -4.79 7.06
CA GLY A 18 2.91 -4.97 5.92
C GLY A 18 1.45 -4.58 6.22
N GLY A 19 1.03 -4.70 7.49
CA GLY A 19 -0.28 -4.25 7.95
C GLY A 19 -0.41 -2.73 7.93
N LEU A 20 0.55 -2.03 8.52
CA LEU A 20 0.60 -0.58 8.62
C LEU A 20 0.82 0.10 7.27
N VAL A 21 1.69 -0.45 6.41
CA VAL A 21 1.85 0.03 5.02
C VAL A 21 0.51 -0.04 4.27
N ARG A 22 -0.23 -1.14 4.43
CA ARG A 22 -1.55 -1.28 3.83
C ARG A 22 -2.54 -0.26 4.38
N THR A 23 -2.59 -0.06 5.69
CA THR A 23 -3.52 0.90 6.30
C THR A 23 -3.18 2.33 5.91
N ALA A 24 -1.91 2.71 5.91
CA ALA A 24 -1.46 4.01 5.38
C ALA A 24 -1.86 4.18 3.91
N GLN A 25 -1.80 3.12 3.09
CA GLN A 25 -2.29 3.17 1.71
C GLN A 25 -3.82 3.38 1.64
N GLN A 26 -4.58 2.79 2.56
CA GLN A 26 -6.03 3.00 2.63
C GLN A 26 -6.38 4.44 3.01
N VAL A 27 -5.65 5.03 3.97
CA VAL A 27 -5.76 6.45 4.31
C VAL A 27 -5.44 7.33 3.10
N HIS A 28 -4.32 7.07 2.41
CA HIS A 28 -3.98 7.77 1.17
C HIS A 28 -5.08 7.68 0.11
N ASN A 29 -5.66 6.49 -0.11
CA ASN A 29 -6.74 6.29 -1.07
C ASN A 29 -8.02 7.05 -0.69
N ARG A 30 -8.36 7.07 0.61
CA ARG A 30 -9.50 7.84 1.12
C ARG A 30 -9.29 9.34 0.90
N LEU A 31 -8.14 9.87 1.33
CA LEU A 31 -7.80 11.29 1.13
C LEU A 31 -7.80 11.67 -0.35
N TRP A 32 -7.32 10.78 -1.22
CA TRP A 32 -7.40 10.97 -2.67
C TRP A 32 -8.85 11.14 -3.13
N GLN A 33 -9.75 10.25 -2.71
CA GLN A 33 -11.17 10.31 -3.07
C GLN A 33 -11.89 11.54 -2.51
N GLU A 34 -11.48 12.01 -1.33
CA GLU A 34 -12.11 13.17 -0.67
C GLU A 34 -11.63 14.51 -1.24
N LEU A 35 -10.35 14.60 -1.64
CA LEU A 35 -9.71 15.87 -1.98
C LEU A 35 -9.45 16.05 -3.47
N VAL A 36 -9.20 14.98 -4.23
CA VAL A 36 -8.83 15.10 -5.64
C VAL A 36 -10.09 15.06 -6.52
N PRO A 37 -10.25 15.98 -7.50
CA PRO A 37 -11.38 15.95 -8.41
C PRO A 37 -11.56 14.59 -9.10
N ASP A 38 -12.83 14.23 -9.33
CA ASP A 38 -13.20 13.02 -10.06
C ASP A 38 -12.53 12.95 -11.45
N GLY A 39 -12.34 11.73 -11.93
CA GLY A 39 -11.73 11.47 -13.24
C GLY A 39 -10.21 11.28 -13.22
N TYR A 40 -9.56 11.49 -12.07
CA TYR A 40 -8.13 11.25 -11.91
C TYR A 40 -7.82 10.23 -10.82
N THR A 41 -6.94 9.28 -11.15
CA THR A 41 -6.49 8.26 -10.20
C THR A 41 -5.06 8.54 -9.72
N SER A 42 -4.72 8.09 -8.51
CA SER A 42 -3.36 8.22 -7.97
C SER A 42 -2.29 7.59 -8.88
N PRO A 43 -2.51 6.40 -9.50
CA PRO A 43 -1.58 5.85 -10.49
C PRO A 43 -1.46 6.70 -11.77
N GLN A 44 -2.56 7.28 -12.26
CA GLN A 44 -2.53 8.18 -13.43
C GLN A 44 -1.68 9.42 -13.15
N PHE A 45 -1.83 10.03 -11.98
CA PHE A 45 -0.97 11.14 -11.57
C PHE A 45 0.51 10.71 -11.48
N ALA A 46 0.79 9.51 -10.97
CA ALA A 46 2.17 9.00 -10.92
C ALA A 46 2.79 8.83 -12.32
N VAL A 47 2.00 8.42 -13.32
CA VAL A 47 2.43 8.41 -14.73
C VAL A 47 2.70 9.82 -15.24
N LEU A 48 1.78 10.77 -15.01
CA LEU A 48 1.98 12.18 -15.40
C LEU A 48 3.27 12.74 -14.81
N HIS A 49 3.47 12.55 -13.51
CA HIS A 49 4.65 13.03 -12.80
C HIS A 49 5.94 12.39 -13.34
N ARG A 50 5.95 11.06 -13.57
CA ARG A 50 7.14 10.37 -14.09
C ARG A 50 7.47 10.80 -15.52
N LEU A 51 6.49 10.92 -16.41
CA LEU A 51 6.73 11.36 -17.80
C LEU A 51 7.11 12.83 -17.89
N ARG A 52 6.68 13.67 -16.94
CA ARG A 52 7.17 15.04 -16.81
C ARG A 52 8.67 15.06 -16.46
N MET A 53 9.09 14.25 -15.50
CA MET A 53 10.49 14.22 -15.05
C MET A 53 11.42 13.55 -16.05
N ARG A 54 10.97 12.50 -16.73
CA ARG A 54 11.75 11.77 -17.74
C ARG A 54 10.93 11.56 -19.01
N PRO A 55 10.77 12.61 -19.85
CA PRO A 55 10.09 12.48 -21.13
C PRO A 55 10.83 11.49 -22.04
N GLY A 56 10.08 10.67 -22.76
CA GLY A 56 10.62 9.73 -23.76
C GLY A 56 11.01 8.36 -23.21
N ILE A 57 10.76 8.07 -21.92
CA ILE A 57 10.95 6.70 -21.40
C ILE A 57 9.93 5.74 -22.01
N ASP A 58 10.29 4.46 -22.11
CA ASP A 58 9.37 3.43 -22.57
C ASP A 58 8.49 2.88 -21.44
N GLN A 59 7.49 2.07 -21.80
CA GLN A 59 6.59 1.44 -20.82
C GLN A 59 7.31 0.54 -19.83
N ARG A 60 8.39 -0.14 -20.24
CA ARG A 60 9.16 -1.01 -19.34
C ARG A 60 9.80 -0.19 -18.23
N THR A 61 10.49 0.89 -18.60
CA THR A 61 11.11 1.83 -17.66
C THR A 61 10.06 2.49 -16.77
N LEU A 62 8.87 2.77 -17.31
CA LEU A 62 7.73 3.29 -16.54
C LEU A 62 7.20 2.25 -15.53
N CYS A 63 7.11 0.97 -15.89
CA CYS A 63 6.73 -0.12 -14.98
C CYS A 63 7.70 -0.24 -13.81
N GLU A 64 8.99 -0.31 -14.13
CA GLU A 64 10.07 -0.42 -13.14
C GLU A 64 10.04 0.77 -12.18
N ALA A 65 9.91 1.97 -12.72
CA ALA A 65 9.80 3.19 -11.95
C ALA A 65 8.59 3.14 -10.99
N LEU A 66 7.38 2.91 -11.52
CA LEU A 66 6.17 3.00 -10.72
C LEU A 66 5.91 1.79 -9.82
N SER A 67 6.74 0.74 -9.91
CA SER A 67 6.51 -0.58 -9.30
C SER A 67 5.15 -1.19 -9.65
N LEU A 68 4.67 -0.89 -10.86
CA LEU A 68 3.44 -1.43 -11.43
C LEU A 68 3.76 -2.59 -12.36
N ASP A 69 2.83 -3.55 -12.48
CA ASP A 69 2.99 -4.62 -13.47
C ASP A 69 2.71 -4.12 -14.90
N LYS A 70 3.20 -4.89 -15.88
CA LYS A 70 3.13 -4.52 -17.29
C LYS A 70 1.70 -4.38 -17.80
N ALA A 71 0.76 -5.21 -17.34
CA ALA A 71 -0.62 -5.14 -17.79
C ALA A 71 -1.30 -3.86 -17.28
N THR A 72 -1.10 -3.54 -15.99
CA THR A 72 -1.62 -2.32 -15.37
C THR A 72 -1.07 -1.06 -16.04
N VAL A 73 0.24 -0.98 -16.29
CA VAL A 73 0.83 0.18 -16.99
C VAL A 73 0.34 0.26 -18.44
N ALA A 74 0.26 -0.86 -19.15
CA ALA A 74 -0.23 -0.86 -20.53
C ALA A 74 -1.67 -0.34 -20.61
N GLU A 75 -2.56 -0.77 -19.70
CA GLU A 75 -3.94 -0.28 -19.63
C GLU A 75 -4.01 1.20 -19.26
N LEU A 76 -3.26 1.64 -18.24
CA LEU A 76 -3.18 3.04 -17.83
C LEU A 76 -2.71 3.94 -18.97
N VAL A 77 -1.59 3.58 -19.61
CA VAL A 77 -1.04 4.36 -20.74
C VAL A 77 -2.00 4.35 -21.92
N THR A 78 -2.74 3.26 -22.18
CA THR A 78 -3.73 3.21 -23.27
C THR A 78 -4.89 4.17 -23.01
N ARG A 79 -5.43 4.20 -21.78
CA ARG A 79 -6.48 5.14 -21.41
C ARG A 79 -6.01 6.58 -21.42
N MET A 80 -4.80 6.85 -20.95
CA MET A 80 -4.21 8.20 -20.95
C MET A 80 -3.90 8.70 -22.36
N ASP A 81 -3.53 7.81 -23.28
CA ASP A 81 -3.34 8.11 -24.71
C ASP A 81 -4.67 8.44 -25.39
N GLN A 82 -5.72 7.63 -25.14
CA GLN A 82 -7.08 7.91 -25.62
C GLN A 82 -7.67 9.21 -25.05
N ALA A 83 -7.30 9.57 -23.82
CA ALA A 83 -7.69 10.83 -23.18
C ALA A 83 -6.82 12.03 -23.62
N GLY A 84 -5.86 11.82 -24.52
CA GLY A 84 -4.97 12.88 -25.02
C GLY A 84 -3.98 13.41 -23.98
N LEU A 85 -3.70 12.68 -22.89
CA LEU A 85 -2.77 13.10 -21.83
C LEU A 85 -1.33 12.62 -22.08
N VAL A 86 -1.17 11.52 -22.83
CA VAL A 86 0.12 10.90 -23.14
C VAL A 86 0.17 10.62 -24.63
N ALA A 87 1.31 10.81 -25.27
CA ALA A 87 1.55 10.40 -26.65
C ALA A 87 2.55 9.24 -26.70
N ARG A 88 2.35 8.33 -27.65
CA ARG A 88 3.29 7.25 -27.99
C ARG A 88 3.99 7.58 -29.30
N GLU A 89 5.30 7.80 -29.23
CA GLU A 89 6.14 8.04 -30.41
C GLU A 89 7.06 6.84 -30.63
N ARG A 90 7.35 6.49 -31.89
CA ARG A 90 8.40 5.51 -32.17
C ARG A 90 9.73 6.09 -31.72
N ALA A 91 10.47 5.35 -30.91
CA ALA A 91 11.77 5.80 -30.43
C ALA A 91 12.75 5.89 -31.62
N ALA A 92 13.55 6.96 -31.66
CA ALA A 92 14.48 7.22 -32.76
C ALA A 92 15.65 6.22 -32.81
N ASP A 93 15.98 5.62 -31.67
CA ASP A 93 17.07 4.66 -31.46
C ASP A 93 16.63 3.19 -31.60
N ASP A 94 15.37 2.88 -31.35
CA ASP A 94 14.78 1.56 -31.62
C ASP A 94 13.30 1.68 -31.99
N ALA A 95 12.98 1.51 -33.27
CA ALA A 95 11.61 1.60 -33.79
C ALA A 95 10.63 0.56 -33.19
N ARG A 96 11.14 -0.43 -32.44
CA ARG A 96 10.33 -1.41 -31.69
C ARG A 96 9.94 -0.91 -30.30
N ARG A 97 10.53 0.19 -29.82
CA ARG A 97 10.20 0.83 -28.53
C ARG A 97 9.33 2.05 -28.81
N ASN A 98 8.26 2.19 -28.02
CA ASN A 98 7.46 3.41 -27.99
C ASN A 98 7.95 4.29 -26.84
N ALA A 99 8.44 5.48 -27.17
CA ALA A 99 8.77 6.54 -26.24
C ALA A 99 7.46 7.22 -25.79
N LEU A 100 7.30 7.40 -24.48
CA LEU A 100 6.12 8.04 -23.89
C LEU A 100 6.43 9.49 -23.54
N ARG A 101 5.55 10.41 -23.92
CA ARG A 101 5.66 11.84 -23.58
C ARG A 101 4.31 12.38 -23.11
N LEU A 102 4.36 13.43 -22.30
CA LEU A 102 3.15 14.22 -22.05
C LEU A 102 2.85 15.09 -23.27
N THR A 103 1.57 15.10 -23.66
CA THR A 103 0.98 16.13 -24.51
C THR A 103 0.88 17.45 -23.76
N ASP A 104 0.42 18.52 -24.42
CA ASP A 104 0.19 19.80 -23.75
C ASP A 104 -0.98 19.70 -22.75
N GLU A 105 -2.02 18.94 -23.09
CA GLU A 105 -3.13 18.61 -22.20
C GLU A 105 -2.65 17.80 -20.99
N GLY A 106 -1.74 16.85 -21.18
CA GLY A 106 -1.14 16.08 -20.09
C GLY A 106 -0.30 16.94 -19.14
N ARG A 107 0.40 17.95 -19.68
CA ARG A 107 1.14 18.93 -18.87
C ARG A 107 0.18 19.82 -18.09
N ALA A 108 -0.89 20.31 -18.72
CA ALA A 108 -1.92 21.11 -18.05
C ALA A 108 -2.59 20.32 -16.91
N ALA A 109 -3.02 19.09 -17.19
CA ALA A 109 -3.61 18.20 -16.18
C ALA A 109 -2.68 17.95 -14.99
N PHE A 110 -1.36 17.82 -15.21
CA PHE A 110 -0.40 17.71 -14.12
C PHE A 110 -0.37 18.99 -13.26
N LEU A 111 -0.36 20.17 -13.89
CA LEU A 111 -0.35 21.45 -13.18
C LEU A 111 -1.64 21.64 -12.36
N ASP A 112 -2.78 21.26 -12.91
CA ASP A 112 -4.09 21.37 -12.25
C ASP A 112 -4.22 20.41 -11.07
N LEU A 113 -3.63 19.20 -11.16
CA LEU A 113 -3.70 18.20 -10.11
C LEU A 113 -2.70 18.40 -8.97
N ALA A 114 -1.53 18.98 -9.24
CA ALA A 114 -0.45 19.06 -8.26
C ALA A 114 -0.84 19.73 -6.92
N PRO A 115 -1.63 20.82 -6.88
CA PRO A 115 -2.11 21.41 -5.63
C PRO A 115 -2.96 20.44 -4.81
N TRP A 116 -3.85 19.67 -5.44
CA TRP A 116 -4.69 18.67 -4.77
C TRP A 116 -3.85 17.53 -4.21
N VAL A 117 -2.86 17.06 -4.98
CA VAL A 117 -1.93 16.02 -4.51
C VAL A 117 -1.10 16.51 -3.33
N ALA A 118 -0.66 17.77 -3.34
CA ALA A 118 0.04 18.39 -2.22
C ALA A 118 -0.85 18.44 -0.95
N GLN A 119 -2.14 18.76 -1.09
CA GLN A 119 -3.11 18.69 0.02
C GLN A 119 -3.25 17.26 0.56
N VAL A 120 -3.36 16.25 -0.31
CA VAL A 120 -3.37 14.84 0.11
C VAL A 120 -2.12 14.51 0.93
N GLN A 121 -0.94 14.96 0.49
CA GLN A 121 0.30 14.69 1.22
C GLN A 121 0.31 15.36 2.59
N LEU A 122 -0.12 16.62 2.66
CA LEU A 122 -0.19 17.38 3.90
C LEU A 122 -1.09 16.70 4.92
N HIS A 123 -2.29 16.27 4.51
CA HIS A 123 -3.24 15.57 5.41
C HIS A 123 -2.70 14.19 5.82
N LEU A 124 -2.11 13.45 4.88
CA LEU A 124 -1.54 12.12 5.14
C LEU A 124 -0.41 12.17 6.17
N SER A 125 0.40 13.22 6.18
CA SER A 125 1.50 13.41 7.13
C SER A 125 1.17 14.36 8.28
N ALA A 126 -0.09 14.76 8.48
CA ALA A 126 -0.46 15.79 9.45
C ALA A 126 -0.13 15.42 10.91
N ALA A 127 -0.03 14.13 11.22
CA ALA A 127 0.35 13.62 12.53
C ALA A 127 1.88 13.59 12.79
N LEU A 128 2.70 14.05 11.83
CA LEU A 128 4.15 14.05 11.92
C LEU A 128 4.69 15.49 11.99
N SER A 129 5.70 15.72 12.83
CA SER A 129 6.51 16.93 12.78
C SER A 129 7.35 16.97 11.49
N PRO A 130 7.89 18.13 11.08
CA PRO A 130 8.77 18.21 9.91
C PRO A 130 9.99 17.28 9.99
N GLU A 131 10.56 17.12 11.18
CA GLU A 131 11.70 16.24 11.41
C GLU A 131 11.30 14.77 11.27
N GLU A 132 10.17 14.39 11.86
CA GLU A 132 9.59 13.04 11.76
C GLU A 132 9.18 12.70 10.32
N ALA A 133 8.64 13.67 9.57
CA ALA A 133 8.34 13.50 8.16
C ALA A 133 9.62 13.26 7.33
N GLY A 134 10.71 13.95 7.65
CA GLY A 134 12.02 13.71 7.04
C GLY A 134 12.53 12.29 7.30
N ARG A 135 12.43 11.82 8.54
CA ARG A 135 12.80 10.45 8.92
C ARG A 135 11.90 9.40 8.28
N PHE A 136 10.59 9.63 8.27
CA PHE A 136 9.62 8.79 7.57
C PHE A 136 9.99 8.61 6.09
N LEU A 137 10.26 9.71 5.37
CA LEU A 137 10.65 9.67 3.97
C LEU A 137 11.96 8.91 3.76
N HIS A 138 12.93 9.02 4.68
CA HIS A 138 14.17 8.26 4.63
C HIS A 138 13.92 6.75 4.76
N LEU A 139 13.22 6.33 5.83
CA LEU A 139 12.93 4.93 6.12
C LEU A 139 12.06 4.29 5.04
N MET A 140 11.03 4.98 4.57
CA MET A 140 10.13 4.47 3.52
C MET A 140 10.80 4.36 2.16
N ARG A 141 11.83 5.15 1.85
CA ARG A 141 12.62 4.97 0.62
C ARG A 141 13.36 3.63 0.64
N THR A 142 13.90 3.25 1.78
CA THR A 142 14.54 1.94 1.99
C THR A 142 13.52 0.81 1.80
N VAL A 143 12.37 0.88 2.48
CA VAL A 143 11.31 -0.13 2.34
C VAL A 143 10.75 -0.23 0.93
N ALA A 144 10.59 0.91 0.24
CA ALA A 144 10.11 0.94 -1.14
C ALA A 144 11.18 0.56 -2.17
N GLY A 145 12.45 0.39 -1.78
CA GLY A 145 13.57 0.18 -2.70
C GLY A 145 13.77 1.36 -3.68
N VAL A 146 13.41 2.58 -3.27
CA VAL A 146 13.50 3.79 -4.12
C VAL A 146 14.72 4.60 -3.75
N ALA A 147 15.76 4.56 -4.59
CA ALA A 147 16.97 5.35 -4.38
C ALA A 147 16.70 6.87 -4.56
N PRO A 148 17.25 7.74 -3.69
CA PRO A 148 17.21 9.18 -3.88
C PRO A 148 17.84 9.54 -5.23
N GLY A 149 17.20 10.42 -6.00
CA GLY A 149 17.74 10.85 -7.28
C GLY A 149 17.53 9.89 -8.46
N ALA A 150 16.90 8.73 -8.25
CA ALA A 150 16.41 7.86 -9.34
C ALA A 150 15.43 8.59 -10.29
N TRP A 151 14.96 9.77 -9.88
CA TRP A 151 13.97 10.60 -10.54
C TRP A 151 14.47 12.00 -10.89
N ILE A 152 15.77 12.29 -10.75
CA ILE A 152 16.33 13.58 -11.16
C ILE A 152 16.17 13.74 -12.67
N SER A 153 15.55 14.86 -13.05
CA SER A 153 15.50 15.36 -14.43
C SER A 153 16.68 16.31 -14.65
N THR A 154 17.14 16.43 -15.89
CA THR A 154 18.00 17.54 -16.33
C THR A 154 17.21 18.86 -16.49
N ALA A 155 15.89 18.85 -16.30
CA ALA A 155 15.04 20.04 -16.30
C ALA A 155 14.99 20.69 -14.90
N PRO A 156 14.92 22.04 -14.81
CA PRO A 156 14.96 22.75 -13.54
C PRO A 156 13.86 22.28 -12.57
N ALA A 157 14.26 22.09 -11.31
CA ALA A 157 13.40 21.65 -10.22
C ALA A 157 12.35 22.73 -9.90
N VAL A 158 11.21 22.69 -10.59
CA VAL A 158 10.05 23.50 -10.21
C VAL A 158 9.41 22.83 -8.98
N VAL A 159 9.53 23.46 -7.81
CA VAL A 159 8.65 23.21 -6.67
C VAL A 159 7.27 23.72 -7.08
N LEU A 160 6.42 22.84 -7.57
CA LEU A 160 5.09 23.22 -8.01
C LEU A 160 4.17 23.20 -6.79
N ILE A 161 3.89 24.38 -6.23
CA ILE A 161 2.81 24.60 -5.25
C ILE A 161 2.83 23.54 -4.13
N GLY A 162 3.98 23.39 -3.46
CA GLY A 162 4.14 22.49 -2.31
C GLY A 162 4.35 21.00 -2.63
N LEU A 163 4.35 20.59 -3.91
CA LEU A 163 4.69 19.21 -4.29
C LEU A 163 6.17 19.08 -4.70
N PRO A 164 6.93 18.14 -4.12
CA PRO A 164 8.32 17.87 -4.53
C PRO A 164 8.43 17.43 -5.99
N ALA A 165 9.47 17.91 -6.68
CA ALA A 165 9.76 17.49 -8.05
C ALA A 165 10.13 16.00 -8.15
N ASP A 166 10.86 15.48 -7.16
CA ASP A 166 11.22 14.06 -7.05
C ASP A 166 10.14 13.29 -6.25
N PRO A 167 9.43 12.31 -6.87
CA PRO A 167 8.45 11.46 -6.18
C PRO A 167 8.97 10.72 -4.95
N SER A 168 10.30 10.52 -4.81
CA SER A 168 10.88 9.89 -3.62
C SER A 168 10.74 10.75 -2.35
N HIS A 169 10.23 11.97 -2.47
CA HIS A 169 9.92 12.88 -1.36
C HIS A 169 8.41 13.03 -1.12
N ILE A 170 7.58 12.21 -1.79
CA ILE A 170 6.12 12.22 -1.67
C ILE A 170 5.70 11.02 -0.80
N PRO A 171 5.17 11.24 0.43
CA PRO A 171 4.78 10.15 1.35
C PRO A 171 3.86 9.12 0.72
N GLY A 172 2.77 9.56 0.08
CA GLY A 172 1.79 8.68 -0.56
C GLY A 172 2.36 7.88 -1.74
N HIS A 173 3.37 8.41 -2.43
CA HIS A 173 4.07 7.66 -3.48
C HIS A 173 4.85 6.48 -2.88
N LEU A 174 5.64 6.72 -1.83
CA LEU A 174 6.43 5.69 -1.17
C LEU A 174 5.56 4.62 -0.52
N ILE A 175 4.48 5.03 0.17
CA ILE A 175 3.50 4.09 0.75
C ILE A 175 2.90 3.19 -0.34
N ARG A 176 2.52 3.77 -1.49
CA ARG A 176 1.98 3.00 -2.62
C ARG A 176 2.98 2.00 -3.17
N VAL A 177 4.24 2.40 -3.37
CA VAL A 177 5.28 1.50 -3.88
C VAL A 177 5.53 0.37 -2.87
N ALA A 178 5.67 0.69 -1.59
CA ALA A 178 5.85 -0.31 -0.53
C ALA A 178 4.66 -1.28 -0.48
N GLN A 179 3.42 -0.79 -0.59
CA GLN A 179 2.23 -1.65 -0.61
C GLN A 179 2.17 -2.56 -1.84
N GLN A 180 2.65 -2.10 -2.99
CA GLN A 180 2.75 -2.91 -4.21
C GLN A 180 3.79 -4.01 -4.06
N GLN A 181 4.97 -3.70 -3.51
CA GLN A 181 6.00 -4.69 -3.22
C GLN A 181 5.52 -5.72 -2.20
N HIS A 182 4.90 -5.27 -1.11
CA HIS A 182 4.27 -6.16 -0.14
C HIS A 182 3.23 -7.09 -0.79
N THR A 183 2.39 -6.57 -1.69
CA THR A 183 1.38 -7.38 -2.42
C THR A 183 2.04 -8.42 -3.34
N ARG A 184 3.16 -8.07 -4.00
CA ARG A 184 3.94 -9.01 -4.81
C ARG A 184 4.56 -10.10 -3.95
N TYR A 185 5.28 -9.72 -2.89
CA TYR A 185 5.90 -10.67 -1.96
C TYR A 185 4.85 -11.61 -1.35
N TRP A 186 3.68 -11.08 -1.00
CA TRP A 186 2.55 -11.88 -0.54
C TRP A 186 2.10 -12.91 -1.58
N THR A 187 1.90 -12.48 -2.82
CA THR A 187 1.48 -13.37 -3.91
C THR A 187 2.52 -14.46 -4.17
N ASP A 188 3.81 -14.10 -4.15
CA ASP A 188 4.92 -15.05 -4.37
C ASP A 188 5.02 -16.10 -3.25
N ALA A 189 4.93 -15.69 -1.99
CA ALA A 189 5.21 -16.55 -0.85
C ALA A 189 3.96 -17.26 -0.30
N VAL A 190 2.82 -16.57 -0.26
CA VAL A 190 1.57 -17.06 0.35
C VAL A 190 0.56 -17.51 -0.72
N GLY A 191 0.60 -16.91 -1.91
CA GLY A 191 -0.37 -17.12 -2.98
C GLY A 191 -1.63 -16.27 -2.85
N THR A 192 -2.64 -16.60 -3.66
CA THR A 192 -3.84 -15.75 -3.83
C THR A 192 -5.06 -16.22 -3.04
N ARG A 193 -5.03 -17.44 -2.46
CA ARG A 193 -6.18 -18.02 -1.72
C ARG A 193 -6.47 -17.30 -0.40
N LEU A 194 -5.41 -16.88 0.30
CA LEU A 194 -5.49 -16.14 1.56
C LEU A 194 -4.89 -14.75 1.34
N THR A 195 -5.68 -13.71 1.53
CA THR A 195 -5.19 -12.33 1.38
C THR A 195 -4.52 -11.84 2.67
N SER A 196 -3.64 -10.85 2.57
CA SER A 196 -2.99 -10.26 3.75
C SER A 196 -3.99 -9.72 4.80
N PRO A 197 -5.10 -9.04 4.42
CA PRO A 197 -6.17 -8.69 5.37
C PRO A 197 -6.84 -9.91 6.04
N GLN A 198 -7.08 -11.00 5.30
CA GLN A 198 -7.68 -12.21 5.86
C GLN A 198 -6.75 -12.86 6.90
N TYR A 199 -5.46 -12.95 6.59
CA TYR A 199 -4.46 -13.42 7.54
C TYR A 199 -4.42 -12.54 8.80
N GLY A 200 -4.47 -11.20 8.65
CA GLY A 200 -4.51 -10.28 9.79
C GLY A 200 -5.71 -10.52 10.71
N VAL A 201 -6.87 -10.84 10.15
CA VAL A 201 -8.05 -11.25 10.93
C VAL A 201 -7.82 -12.59 11.65
N LEU A 202 -7.28 -13.60 10.97
CA LEU A 202 -6.98 -14.89 11.60
C LEU A 202 -5.99 -14.72 12.76
N TYR A 203 -4.88 -14.02 12.52
CA TYR A 203 -3.86 -13.74 13.52
C TYR A 203 -4.43 -12.99 14.72
N ARG A 204 -5.26 -11.97 14.51
CA ARG A 204 -5.88 -11.21 15.61
C ARG A 204 -6.81 -12.09 16.44
N LEU A 205 -7.66 -12.90 15.80
CA LEU A 205 -8.58 -13.80 16.51
C LEU A 205 -7.87 -14.93 17.26
N ALA A 206 -6.65 -15.29 16.83
CA ALA A 206 -5.81 -16.24 17.56
C ALA A 206 -5.25 -15.62 18.86
N ARG A 207 -4.92 -14.32 18.87
CA ARG A 207 -4.41 -13.60 20.04
C ARG A 207 -5.51 -13.10 20.98
N GLU A 208 -6.62 -12.66 20.43
CA GLU A 208 -7.74 -12.07 21.15
C GLU A 208 -9.04 -12.82 20.78
N PRO A 209 -9.20 -14.09 21.19
CA PRO A 209 -10.41 -14.84 20.91
C PRO A 209 -11.62 -14.23 21.62
N GLY A 210 -12.77 -14.22 20.95
CA GLY A 210 -14.03 -13.77 21.52
C GLY A 210 -14.28 -12.27 21.39
N ILE A 211 -13.48 -11.54 20.61
CA ILE A 211 -13.78 -10.14 20.28
C ILE A 211 -14.93 -10.05 19.26
N ASP A 212 -15.66 -8.93 19.31
CA ASP A 212 -16.68 -8.65 18.30
C ASP A 212 -16.08 -8.04 17.03
N GLN A 213 -16.89 -7.95 15.97
CA GLN A 213 -16.45 -7.45 14.66
C GLN A 213 -16.01 -5.98 14.69
N THR A 214 -16.58 -5.15 15.57
CA THR A 214 -16.20 -3.73 15.69
C THR A 214 -14.83 -3.62 16.32
N THR A 215 -14.59 -4.35 17.42
CA THR A 215 -13.27 -4.44 18.05
C THR A 215 -12.24 -5.03 17.08
N LEU A 216 -12.59 -6.11 16.37
CA LEU A 216 -11.71 -6.73 15.37
C LEU A 216 -11.30 -5.74 14.28
N ALA A 217 -12.25 -5.00 13.70
CA ALA A 217 -11.99 -4.02 12.64
C ALA A 217 -10.97 -2.95 13.09
N ALA A 218 -11.14 -2.42 14.32
CA ALA A 218 -10.19 -1.49 14.91
C ALA A 218 -8.80 -2.12 15.09
N ARG A 219 -8.73 -3.37 15.56
CA ARG A 219 -7.48 -4.11 15.84
C ARG A 219 -6.66 -4.50 14.61
N VAL A 220 -7.30 -4.68 13.45
CA VAL A 220 -6.60 -4.98 12.19
C VAL A 220 -6.45 -3.74 11.29
N ALA A 221 -6.83 -2.57 11.81
CA ALA A 221 -6.81 -1.29 11.14
C ALA A 221 -7.45 -1.35 9.74
N LEU A 222 -8.63 -1.98 9.68
CA LEU A 222 -9.48 -2.08 8.50
C LEU A 222 -10.84 -1.44 8.77
N ALA A 223 -11.44 -0.85 7.75
CA ALA A 223 -12.83 -0.39 7.84
C ALA A 223 -13.81 -1.54 8.15
N LYS A 224 -14.94 -1.19 8.78
CA LYS A 224 -15.95 -2.16 9.26
C LYS A 224 -16.56 -3.02 8.14
N ALA A 225 -16.85 -2.42 6.98
CA ALA A 225 -17.47 -3.12 5.85
C ALA A 225 -16.54 -4.20 5.23
N PRO A 226 -15.28 -3.88 4.85
CA PRO A 226 -14.31 -4.90 4.43
C PRO A 226 -14.09 -6.00 5.49
N THR A 227 -14.02 -5.63 6.78
CA THR A 227 -13.86 -6.61 7.87
C THR A 227 -15.03 -7.58 7.93
N GLY A 228 -16.26 -7.09 7.77
CA GLY A 228 -17.45 -7.95 7.76
C GLY A 228 -17.46 -8.96 6.61
N GLU A 229 -17.10 -8.53 5.41
CA GLU A 229 -16.99 -9.42 4.25
C GLU A 229 -15.87 -10.45 4.42
N ILE A 230 -14.73 -10.05 4.99
CA ILE A 230 -13.65 -10.97 5.36
C ILE A 230 -14.14 -12.02 6.36
N VAL A 231 -14.74 -11.59 7.47
CA VAL A 231 -15.26 -12.50 8.51
C VAL A 231 -16.30 -13.45 7.92
N ARG A 232 -17.23 -12.96 7.09
CA ARG A 232 -18.23 -13.79 6.43
C ARG A 232 -17.59 -14.89 5.58
N ARG A 233 -16.56 -14.56 4.79
CA ARG A 233 -15.82 -15.55 3.98
C ARG A 233 -15.09 -16.57 4.84
N LEU A 234 -14.41 -16.14 5.90
CA LEU A 234 -13.70 -17.04 6.82
C LEU A 234 -14.67 -17.99 7.55
N VAL A 235 -15.85 -17.49 7.94
CA VAL A 235 -16.93 -18.33 8.50
C VAL A 235 -17.44 -19.34 7.48
N SER A 236 -17.67 -18.94 6.23
CA SER A 236 -18.13 -19.88 5.18
C SER A 236 -17.11 -20.98 4.85
N ARG A 237 -15.83 -20.73 5.11
CA ARG A 237 -14.74 -21.71 4.96
C ARG A 237 -14.54 -22.58 6.20
N GLY A 238 -15.28 -22.31 7.28
CA GLY A 238 -15.13 -23.02 8.56
C GLY A 238 -13.89 -22.61 9.36
N GLU A 239 -13.18 -21.53 8.98
CA GLU A 239 -11.95 -21.06 9.63
C GLU A 239 -12.25 -20.19 10.87
N VAL A 240 -13.41 -19.51 10.89
CA VAL A 240 -13.87 -18.67 12.00
C VAL A 240 -15.26 -19.14 12.44
N ARG A 241 -15.51 -19.14 13.75
CA ARG A 241 -16.83 -19.37 14.34
C ARG A 241 -17.39 -18.06 14.91
N ARG A 242 -18.70 -17.88 14.74
CA ARG A 242 -19.47 -16.79 15.34
C ARG A 242 -20.41 -17.35 16.39
N THR A 243 -20.31 -16.87 17.63
CA THR A 243 -21.22 -17.22 18.74
C THR A 243 -21.98 -15.99 19.22
N THR A 244 -23.13 -16.19 19.85
CA THR A 244 -23.86 -15.11 20.53
C THR A 244 -23.15 -14.79 21.85
N ASP A 245 -22.98 -13.52 22.17
CA ASP A 245 -22.43 -13.13 23.48
C ASP A 245 -23.44 -13.53 24.58
N PRO A 246 -23.03 -14.31 25.60
CA PRO A 246 -23.93 -14.72 26.69
C PRO A 246 -24.45 -13.54 27.53
N HIS A 247 -23.78 -12.38 27.50
CA HIS A 247 -24.18 -11.18 28.25
C HIS A 247 -24.92 -10.15 27.38
N ASP A 248 -24.87 -10.28 26.05
CA ASP A 248 -25.58 -9.42 25.10
C ASP A 248 -25.98 -10.19 23.83
N GLY A 249 -27.26 -10.60 23.74
CA GLY A 249 -27.77 -11.38 22.61
C GLY A 249 -27.63 -10.72 21.23
N ARG A 250 -27.46 -9.39 21.18
CA ARG A 250 -27.25 -8.62 19.95
C ARG A 250 -25.79 -8.66 19.51
N ARG A 251 -24.86 -8.85 20.45
CA ARG A 251 -23.43 -8.94 20.18
C ARG A 251 -23.04 -10.34 19.77
N LYS A 252 -22.09 -10.42 18.83
CA LYS A 252 -21.58 -11.68 18.30
C LYS A 252 -20.08 -11.72 18.45
N LEU A 253 -19.59 -12.80 19.05
CA LEU A 253 -18.19 -13.01 19.36
C LEU A 253 -17.56 -13.90 18.28
N LEU A 254 -16.32 -13.59 17.92
CA LEU A 254 -15.57 -14.27 16.87
C LEU A 254 -14.42 -15.05 17.49
N THR A 255 -14.29 -16.32 17.11
CA THR A 255 -13.17 -17.18 17.53
C THR A 255 -12.66 -17.99 16.35
N LEU A 256 -11.38 -18.36 16.36
CA LEU A 256 -10.87 -19.34 15.41
C LEU A 256 -11.43 -20.73 15.69
N THR A 257 -11.62 -21.51 14.64
CA THR A 257 -11.79 -22.97 14.74
C THR A 257 -10.43 -23.65 14.70
N ASP A 258 -10.40 -24.97 14.93
CA ASP A 258 -9.18 -25.78 14.74
C ASP A 258 -8.65 -25.66 13.30
N GLU A 259 -9.54 -25.65 12.30
CA GLU A 259 -9.18 -25.43 10.89
C GLU A 259 -8.54 -24.04 10.68
N GLY A 260 -9.11 -22.99 11.28
CA GLY A 260 -8.55 -21.64 11.20
C GLY A 260 -7.16 -21.53 11.82
N LEU A 261 -6.94 -22.21 12.95
CA LEU A 261 -5.62 -22.31 13.58
C LEU A 261 -4.62 -23.06 12.68
N GLN A 262 -5.04 -24.17 12.06
CA GLN A 262 -4.17 -24.92 11.12
C GLN A 262 -3.78 -24.07 9.90
N VAL A 263 -4.73 -23.33 9.31
CA VAL A 263 -4.45 -22.40 8.21
C VAL A 263 -3.44 -21.34 8.65
N LEU A 264 -3.63 -20.73 9.82
CA LEU A 264 -2.73 -19.72 10.37
C LEU A 264 -1.31 -20.26 10.51
N TYR A 265 -1.13 -21.39 11.21
CA TYR A 265 0.19 -21.98 11.45
C TYR A 265 0.87 -22.43 10.16
N LYS A 266 0.11 -22.99 9.21
CA LYS A 266 0.65 -23.44 7.92
C LYS A 266 1.24 -22.31 7.10
N VAL A 267 0.59 -21.14 7.11
CA VAL A 267 0.96 -19.99 6.27
C VAL A 267 1.96 -19.06 6.96
N MET A 268 2.06 -19.12 8.28
CA MET A 268 2.90 -18.23 9.09
C MET A 268 4.38 -18.13 8.65
N PRO A 269 5.10 -19.22 8.31
CA PRO A 269 6.48 -19.11 7.83
C PRO A 269 6.61 -18.28 6.55
N ALA A 270 5.67 -18.43 5.60
CA ALA A 270 5.65 -17.64 4.38
C ALA A 270 5.33 -16.17 4.66
N VAL A 271 4.44 -15.88 5.61
CA VAL A 271 4.16 -14.49 6.01
C VAL A 271 5.37 -13.83 6.67
N LEU A 272 6.10 -14.56 7.52
CA LEU A 272 7.35 -14.07 8.09
C LEU A 272 8.38 -13.73 7.01
N ASP A 273 8.48 -14.54 5.95
CA ASP A 273 9.33 -14.23 4.80
C ASP A 273 8.88 -12.95 4.07
N VAL A 274 7.57 -12.73 3.92
CA VAL A 274 7.04 -11.48 3.35
C VAL A 274 7.46 -10.26 4.16
N GLN A 275 7.33 -10.33 5.50
CA GLN A 275 7.72 -9.22 6.38
C GLN A 275 9.23 -8.98 6.30
N ARG A 276 10.02 -10.05 6.38
CA ARG A 276 11.48 -9.99 6.24
C ARG A 276 11.90 -9.37 4.91
N ARG A 277 11.32 -9.80 3.78
CA ARG A 277 11.64 -9.23 2.45
C ARG A 277 11.29 -7.74 2.34
N LEU A 278 10.26 -7.30 3.06
CA LEU A 278 9.85 -5.89 3.07
C LEU A 278 10.77 -5.02 3.95
N THR A 279 11.34 -5.57 5.02
CA THR A 279 12.09 -4.80 6.03
C THR A 279 13.56 -5.17 6.17
N GLN A 280 14.08 -6.10 5.36
CA GLN A 280 15.46 -6.63 5.47
C GLN A 280 16.56 -5.58 5.42
N ASP A 281 16.29 -4.42 4.80
CA ASP A 281 17.26 -3.34 4.63
C ASP A 281 17.19 -2.29 5.74
N LEU A 282 16.34 -2.49 6.77
CA LEU A 282 16.25 -1.64 7.96
C LEU A 282 16.89 -2.32 9.17
N ARG A 283 17.56 -1.53 10.01
CA ARG A 283 17.95 -1.97 11.36
C ARG A 283 16.72 -2.08 12.27
N ALA A 284 16.87 -2.71 13.43
CA ALA A 284 15.78 -2.89 14.39
C ALA A 284 15.25 -1.54 14.93
N ASP A 285 16.13 -0.60 15.27
CA ASP A 285 15.77 0.75 15.72
C ASP A 285 15.01 1.54 14.63
N GLU A 286 15.46 1.41 13.38
CA GLU A 286 14.84 2.03 12.21
C GLU A 286 13.47 1.45 11.90
N LEU A 287 13.32 0.13 12.04
CA LEU A 287 12.03 -0.55 11.88
C LEU A 287 11.05 -0.08 12.95
N ASP A 288 11.44 -0.09 14.22
CA ASP A 288 10.59 0.35 15.33
C ASP A 288 10.13 1.80 15.14
N GLU A 289 11.04 2.68 14.73
CA GLU A 289 10.70 4.06 14.38
C GLU A 289 9.69 4.12 13.22
N LEU A 290 9.94 3.40 12.13
CA LEU A 290 9.05 3.39 10.98
C LEU A 290 7.64 2.91 11.34
N LEU A 291 7.53 1.86 12.17
CA LEU A 291 6.26 1.34 12.65
C LEU A 291 5.51 2.39 13.47
N GLY A 292 6.21 3.13 14.34
CA GLY A 292 5.62 4.24 15.09
C GLY A 292 5.09 5.35 14.20
N LEU A 293 5.86 5.76 13.18
CA LEU A 293 5.48 6.80 12.23
C LEU A 293 4.28 6.38 11.37
N LEU A 294 4.31 5.18 10.77
CA LEU A 294 3.20 4.61 10.00
C LEU A 294 1.95 4.42 10.87
N GLY A 295 2.13 4.03 12.13
CA GLY A 295 1.05 3.87 13.11
C GLY A 295 0.27 5.17 13.31
N ARG A 296 0.95 6.31 13.49
CA ARG A 296 0.29 7.62 13.63
C ARG A 296 -0.36 8.09 12.34
N MET A 297 0.29 7.91 11.19
CA MET A 297 -0.30 8.25 9.88
C MET A 297 -1.54 7.41 9.56
N SER A 298 -1.61 6.18 10.07
CA SER A 298 -2.75 5.28 9.86
C SER A 298 -4.01 5.66 10.66
N GLN A 299 -3.89 6.61 11.59
CA GLN A 299 -5.01 7.10 12.43
C GLN A 299 -5.57 8.45 11.98
N ALA A 300 -4.93 9.12 11.01
CA ALA A 300 -5.37 10.40 10.44
C ALA A 300 -6.40 10.14 9.33
#